data_AF-A0A7W1K9E1-F1
#
_entry.id   AF-A0A7W1K9E1-F1
#
_cell.length_a   1.000
_cell.length_b   1.000
_cell.length_c   1.000
_cell.angle_alpha   90.00
_cell.angle_beta   90.00
_cell.angle_gamma   90.00
#
_symmetry.space_group_name_H-M   'P 1'
#
loop_
_entity.id
_entity.type
_entity.pdbx_description
1 polymer ?
#
loop_
_entity_poly.entity_id
_entity_poly.type
_entity_poly.pdbx_seq_one_letter_code
_entity_poly.pdbx_strand_id
1 'polypeptide(L)'
;MTGVPVGIDLLEIDRLEQALDRRPNLALRLFTDGERAYAAGRARPGQHLAARFCAKEAVAKALRLEAWSPRDIEVVGEGARTRVALHGPLATLGVEVDISMTHSKLTAGAVAVVR
;
A
#
# COMPACT_ATOMS: atom_id res chain seq x y z
N MET A 1 -10.56 -21.88 -13.83
CA MET A 1 -9.79 -21.83 -12.57
C MET A 1 -10.63 -21.06 -11.56
N THR A 2 -11.03 -21.69 -10.46
CA THR A 2 -12.00 -21.20 -9.46
C THR A 2 -11.34 -20.60 -8.20
N GLY A 3 -10.14 -20.01 -8.35
CA GLY A 3 -9.39 -19.47 -7.22
C GLY A 3 -9.69 -17.99 -6.96
N VAL A 4 -9.76 -17.59 -5.69
CA VAL A 4 -9.82 -16.18 -5.29
C VAL A 4 -8.44 -15.54 -5.53
N PRO A 5 -8.33 -14.44 -6.30
CA PRO A 5 -7.04 -13.77 -6.52
C PRO A 5 -6.46 -13.24 -5.21
N VAL A 6 -5.16 -13.45 -5.03
CA VAL A 6 -4.42 -13.07 -3.81
C VAL A 6 -3.09 -12.43 -4.18
N GLY A 7 -2.64 -11.49 -3.36
CA GLY A 7 -1.31 -10.90 -3.45
C GLY A 7 -0.69 -10.72 -2.07
N ILE A 8 0.62 -10.85 -1.99
CA ILE A 8 1.41 -10.63 -0.76
C ILE A 8 2.63 -9.78 -1.09
N ASP A 9 3.00 -8.91 -0.17
CA ASP A 9 4.25 -8.15 -0.25
C ASP A 9 4.91 -8.00 1.13
N LEU A 10 6.24 -7.91 1.11
CA LEU A 10 7.09 -7.73 2.28
C LEU A 10 8.26 -6.83 1.90
N LEU A 11 8.59 -5.86 2.76
CA LEU A 11 9.75 -5.00 2.57
C LEU A 11 10.47 -4.67 3.89
N GLU A 12 11.75 -4.36 3.77
CA GLU A 12 12.58 -3.81 4.86
C GLU A 12 12.29 -2.31 5.03
N ILE A 13 11.86 -1.91 6.22
CA ILE A 13 11.43 -0.52 6.50
C ILE A 13 12.57 0.45 6.23
N ASP A 14 13.77 0.12 6.69
CA ASP A 14 14.96 0.98 6.55
C ASP A 14 15.33 1.20 5.08
N ARG A 15 15.06 0.22 4.20
CA ARG A 15 15.30 0.37 2.75
C ARG A 15 14.35 1.40 2.14
N LEU A 16 13.09 1.43 2.56
CA LEU A 16 12.15 2.46 2.13
C LEU A 16 12.53 3.83 2.71
N GLU A 17 12.83 3.91 4.00
CA GLU A 17 13.25 5.16 4.67
C GLU A 17 14.45 5.78 3.95
N GLN A 18 15.51 5.01 3.73
CA GLN A 18 16.68 5.47 2.98
C GLN A 18 16.36 5.89 1.54
N ALA A 19 15.39 5.24 0.88
CA ALA A 19 15.00 5.60 -0.47
C ALA A 19 14.24 6.92 -0.51
N LEU A 20 13.40 7.20 0.49
CA LEU A 20 12.66 8.45 0.65
C LEU A 20 13.62 9.60 0.98
N ASP A 21 14.58 9.37 1.88
CA ASP A 21 15.60 10.37 2.24
C ASP A 21 16.46 10.75 1.04
N ARG A 22 16.88 9.76 0.24
CA ARG A 22 17.69 9.99 -0.97
C ARG A 22 16.93 10.69 -2.08
N ARG A 23 15.60 10.62 -2.10
CA ARG A 23 14.75 11.11 -3.21
C ARG A 23 13.53 11.85 -2.66
N PRO A 24 13.63 13.18 -2.44
CA PRO A 24 12.58 13.97 -1.79
C PRO A 24 11.19 13.85 -2.44
N ASN A 25 11.14 13.71 -3.77
CA ASN A 25 9.90 13.59 -4.53
C ASN A 25 9.34 12.16 -4.59
N LEU A 26 10.06 11.16 -4.07
CA LEU A 26 9.63 9.76 -4.11
C LEU A 26 8.33 9.57 -3.31
N ALA A 27 8.22 10.19 -2.14
CA ALA A 27 6.99 10.12 -1.34
C ALA A 27 5.76 10.64 -2.11
N LEU A 28 5.92 11.74 -2.86
CA LEU A 28 4.87 12.35 -3.68
C LEU A 28 4.43 11.47 -4.86
N ARG A 29 5.34 10.60 -5.34
CA ARG A 29 5.07 9.65 -6.42
C ARG A 29 4.43 8.37 -5.92
N LEU A 30 4.80 7.91 -4.73
CA LEU A 30 4.36 6.62 -4.18
C LEU A 30 3.05 6.69 -3.39
N PHE A 31 2.79 7.81 -2.72
CA PHE A 31 1.72 7.92 -1.73
C PHE A 31 0.78 9.09 -2.03
N THR A 32 -0.50 8.92 -1.75
CA THR A 32 -1.49 10.00 -1.80
C THR A 32 -1.23 11.02 -0.68
N ASP A 33 -1.87 12.18 -0.78
CA ASP A 33 -1.75 13.23 0.23
C ASP A 33 -2.31 12.75 1.58
N GLY A 34 -3.41 11.99 1.56
CA GLY A 34 -4.01 11.38 2.74
C GLY A 34 -3.10 10.37 3.43
N GLU A 35 -2.41 9.52 2.67
CA GLU A 35 -1.46 8.54 3.22
C GLU A 35 -0.25 9.21 3.86
N ARG A 36 0.30 10.26 3.22
CA ARG A 36 1.43 11.02 3.78
C ARG A 36 1.01 11.77 5.04
N ALA A 37 -0.15 12.41 5.03
CA ALA A 37 -0.70 13.11 6.20
C ALA A 37 -0.93 12.13 7.36
N TYR A 38 -1.50 10.96 7.08
CA TYR A 38 -1.67 9.90 8.07
C TYR A 38 -0.34 9.47 8.69
N ALA A 39 0.68 9.22 7.87
CA ALA A 39 1.98 8.73 8.33
C ALA A 39 2.75 9.79 9.12
N ALA A 40 2.67 11.06 8.73
CA ALA A 40 3.31 12.17 9.41
C ALA A 40 2.84 12.34 10.87
N GLY A 41 1.60 11.95 11.18
CA GLY A 41 1.06 11.97 12.55
C GLY A 41 1.49 10.80 13.44
N ARG A 42 2.42 9.94 13.00
CA ARG A 42 2.84 8.72 13.72
C ARG A 42 4.25 8.82 14.24
N ALA A 43 4.55 8.03 15.27
CA ALA A 43 5.87 8.02 15.91
C ALA A 43 7.01 7.63 14.95
N ARG A 44 6.75 6.72 14.00
CA ARG A 44 7.70 6.34 12.94
C ARG A 44 7.01 6.38 11.57
N PRO A 45 6.99 7.54 10.88
CA PRO A 45 6.30 7.69 9.60
C PRO A 45 6.72 6.66 8.55
N GLY A 46 8.02 6.34 8.46
CA GLY A 46 8.56 5.36 7.51
C GLY A 46 7.97 3.96 7.65
N GLN A 47 7.76 3.46 8.87
CA GLN A 47 7.12 2.16 9.12
C GLN A 47 5.66 2.12 8.62
N HIS A 48 4.91 3.21 8.82
CA HIS A 48 3.52 3.28 8.34
C HIS A 48 3.44 3.42 6.82
N LEU A 49 4.36 4.17 6.21
CA LEU A 49 4.48 4.23 4.74
C LEU A 49 4.91 2.88 4.17
N ALA A 50 5.80 2.14 4.84
CA ALA A 50 6.22 0.80 4.44
C ALA A 50 5.03 -0.18 4.40
N ALA A 51 4.21 -0.23 5.46
CA ALA A 51 3.03 -1.08 5.49
C ALA A 51 2.03 -0.74 4.36
N ARG A 52 1.84 0.56 4.08
CA ARG A 52 0.96 1.03 2.99
C ARG A 52 1.54 0.72 1.61
N PHE A 53 2.85 0.82 1.44
CA PHE A 53 3.51 0.42 0.20
C PHE A 53 3.35 -1.07 -0.06
N CYS A 54 3.57 -1.92 0.96
CA CYS A 54 3.28 -3.36 0.83
C CYS A 54 1.82 -3.63 0.47
N ALA A 55 0.87 -2.90 1.05
CA ALA A 55 -0.54 -3.08 0.70
C ALA A 55 -0.82 -2.73 -0.77
N LYS A 56 -0.25 -1.63 -1.28
CA LYS A 56 -0.38 -1.26 -2.70
C LYS A 56 0.17 -2.35 -3.62
N GLU A 57 1.37 -2.85 -3.33
CA GLU A 57 2.01 -3.94 -4.09
C GLU A 57 1.21 -5.24 -3.99
N ALA A 58 0.69 -5.58 -2.81
CA ALA A 58 -0.15 -6.76 -2.63
C ALA A 58 -1.44 -6.66 -3.47
N VAL A 59 -2.10 -5.51 -3.48
CA VAL A 59 -3.29 -5.26 -4.32
C VAL A 59 -2.93 -5.37 -5.80
N ALA A 60 -1.83 -4.74 -6.25
CA ALA A 60 -1.39 -4.81 -7.63
C ALA A 60 -1.11 -6.26 -8.09
N LYS A 61 -0.50 -7.08 -7.23
CA LYS A 61 -0.27 -8.51 -7.49
C LYS A 61 -1.58 -9.30 -7.55
N ALA A 62 -2.51 -9.05 -6.62
CA ALA A 62 -3.82 -9.72 -6.60
C ALA A 62 -4.63 -9.42 -7.87
N LEU A 63 -4.56 -8.17 -8.35
CA LEU A 63 -5.22 -7.70 -9.57
C LEU A 63 -4.41 -7.98 -10.85
N ARG A 64 -3.19 -8.53 -10.73
CA ARG A 64 -2.27 -8.82 -11.85
C ARG A 64 -1.97 -7.61 -12.73
N LEU A 65 -1.77 -6.45 -12.11
CA LEU A 65 -1.47 -5.20 -12.82
C LEU A 65 -0.03 -5.22 -13.33
N GLU A 66 0.16 -5.00 -14.63
CA GLU A 66 1.49 -4.89 -15.24
C GLU A 66 2.03 -3.45 -15.23
N ALA A 67 1.14 -2.47 -15.35
CA ALA A 67 1.47 -1.04 -15.30
C ALA A 67 0.39 -0.29 -14.53
N TRP A 68 0.80 0.44 -13.50
CA TRP A 68 -0.10 1.19 -12.62
C TRP A 68 0.66 2.33 -11.93
N SER A 69 -0.06 3.38 -11.53
CA SER A 69 0.50 4.38 -10.63
C SER A 69 0.33 3.92 -9.19
N PRO A 70 1.37 4.00 -8.33
CA PRO A 70 1.24 3.77 -6.89
C PRO A 70 0.12 4.53 -6.20
N ARG A 71 -0.30 5.67 -6.77
CA ARG A 71 -1.38 6.50 -6.25
C ARG A 71 -2.78 6.05 -6.69
N ASP A 72 -2.88 5.14 -7.65
CA ASP A 72 -4.17 4.57 -8.07
C ASP A 72 -4.72 3.56 -7.04
N ILE A 73 -3.89 3.13 -6.10
CA ILE A 73 -4.29 2.26 -4.99
C ILE A 73 -4.01 3.03 -3.70
N GLU A 74 -5.02 3.34 -2.90
CA GLU A 74 -4.85 4.09 -1.65
C GLU A 74 -5.32 3.27 -0.45
N VAL A 75 -4.52 3.24 0.61
CA VAL A 75 -4.95 2.70 1.90
C VAL A 75 -5.53 3.82 2.76
N VAL A 76 -6.84 3.79 2.98
CA VAL A 76 -7.55 4.78 3.79
C VAL A 76 -8.00 4.20 5.13
N GLY A 77 -8.10 5.05 6.15
CA GLY A 77 -8.51 4.66 7.50
C GLY A 77 -7.43 3.94 8.32
N GLU A 78 -7.85 3.41 9.46
CA GLU A 78 -7.02 2.68 10.41
C GLU A 78 -7.84 1.64 11.18
N GLY A 79 -7.15 0.65 11.76
CA GLY A 79 -7.77 -0.45 12.50
C GLY A 79 -8.88 -1.12 11.68
N ALA A 80 -10.06 -1.27 12.29
CA ALA A 80 -11.23 -1.88 11.66
C ALA A 80 -11.82 -1.08 10.49
N ARG A 81 -11.40 0.17 10.26
CA ARG A 81 -11.86 1.02 9.14
C ARG A 81 -10.88 1.07 7.98
N THR A 82 -9.79 0.32 8.07
CA THR A 82 -8.77 0.22 7.02
C THR A 82 -9.38 -0.42 5.79
N ARG A 83 -9.27 0.25 4.63
CA ARG A 83 -9.82 -0.24 3.36
C ARG A 83 -8.99 0.26 2.18
N VAL A 84 -9.12 -0.42 1.04
CA VAL A 84 -8.51 0.00 -0.23
C VAL A 84 -9.49 0.89 -0.98
N ALA A 85 -9.00 2.04 -1.45
CA ALA A 85 -9.69 2.85 -2.44
C ALA A 85 -8.91 2.78 -3.77
N LEU A 86 -9.61 2.44 -4.85
CA LEU A 86 -9.04 2.43 -6.20
C LEU A 86 -9.40 3.74 -6.91
N HIS A 87 -8.40 4.36 -7.53
CA HIS A 87 -8.49 5.64 -8.20
C HIS A 87 -8.09 5.54 -9.68
N GLY A 88 -8.33 6.62 -10.42
CA GLY A 88 -7.90 6.73 -11.81
C GLY A 88 -8.44 5.57 -12.66
N PRO A 89 -7.61 4.95 -13.51
CA PRO A 89 -8.03 3.80 -14.34
C PRO A 89 -8.51 2.59 -13.54
N LEU A 90 -8.09 2.43 -12.28
CA LEU A 90 -8.47 1.28 -11.46
C LEU A 90 -9.86 1.43 -10.83
N ALA A 91 -10.41 2.65 -10.77
CA ALA A 91 -11.72 2.92 -10.18
C ALA A 91 -12.86 2.21 -10.94
N THR A 92 -12.68 1.91 -12.23
CA THR A 92 -13.70 1.27 -13.07
C THR A 92 -13.69 -0.25 -13.01
N LEU A 93 -12.77 -0.87 -12.25
CA LEU A 93 -12.68 -2.33 -12.15
C LEU A 93 -13.88 -2.95 -11.41
N GLY A 94 -14.56 -2.18 -10.55
CA GLY A 94 -15.75 -2.64 -9.85
C GLY A 94 -15.50 -3.80 -8.87
N VAL A 95 -14.25 -3.95 -8.42
CA VAL A 95 -13.82 -4.99 -7.47
C VAL A 95 -13.58 -4.41 -6.09
N GLU A 96 -13.85 -5.21 -5.07
CA GLU A 96 -13.46 -4.90 -3.70
C GLU A 96 -12.20 -5.67 -3.34
N VAL A 97 -11.32 -5.06 -2.54
CA VAL A 97 -10.07 -5.70 -2.10
C VAL A 97 -9.94 -5.60 -0.60
N ASP A 98 -9.96 -6.75 0.05
CA ASP A 98 -9.62 -6.86 1.46
C ASP A 98 -8.12 -6.82 1.63
N ILE A 99 -7.64 -6.13 2.68
CA ILE A 99 -6.23 -6.10 3.04
C ILE A 99 -6.02 -6.40 4.52
N SER A 100 -4.90 -7.04 4.82
CA SER A 100 -4.36 -7.12 6.17
C SER A 100 -2.90 -6.72 6.13
N MET A 101 -2.49 -5.81 7.01
CA MET A 101 -1.14 -5.28 7.08
C MET A 101 -0.53 -5.57 8.44
N THR A 102 0.78 -5.76 8.47
CA THR A 102 1.54 -5.94 9.70
C THR A 102 2.92 -5.31 9.56
N HIS A 103 3.55 -5.04 10.69
CA HIS A 103 4.94 -4.62 10.72
C HIS A 103 5.64 -5.11 11.98
N SER A 104 6.93 -5.36 11.86
CA SER A 104 7.87 -5.56 12.94
C SER A 104 8.76 -4.32 13.09
N LYS A 105 9.84 -4.45 13.86
CA LYS A 105 10.88 -3.40 13.93
C LYS A 105 11.60 -3.20 12.60
N LEU A 106 11.78 -4.27 11.82
CA LEU A 106 12.64 -4.29 10.63
C LEU A 106 11.84 -4.34 9.32
N THR A 107 10.69 -4.99 9.34
CA THR A 107 9.93 -5.32 8.14
C THR A 107 8.48 -4.86 8.24
N ALA A 108 7.90 -4.55 7.09
CA ALA A 108 6.46 -4.39 6.93
C ALA A 108 5.97 -5.38 5.88
N GLY A 109 4.72 -5.81 5.99
CA GLY A 109 4.11 -6.71 5.03
C GLY A 109 2.61 -6.52 4.94
N ALA A 110 2.04 -6.98 3.84
CA ALA A 110 0.60 -6.96 3.61
C ALA A 110 0.16 -8.13 2.73
N VAL A 111 -1.09 -8.55 2.93
CA VAL A 111 -1.82 -9.46 2.04
C VAL A 111 -3.06 -8.75 1.51
N ALA A 112 -3.41 -9.03 0.26
CA ALA A 112 -4.60 -8.54 -0.42
C ALA A 112 -5.40 -9.70 -1.03
N VAL A 113 -6.73 -9.64 -0.93
CA VAL A 113 -7.65 -10.63 -1.49
C VAL A 113 -8.76 -9.90 -2.25
N VAL A 114 -8.99 -10.26 -3.51
CA VAL A 114 -10.04 -9.66 -4.35
C VAL A 114 -11.37 -10.38 -4.07
N ARG A 115 -12.43 -9.62 -3.79
CA ARG A 115 -13.79 -10.13 -3.57
C ARG A 115 -14.69 -9.92 -4.78
#